data_AF-A0A4P8SIW2-F1
#
_entry.id   AF-A0A4P8SIW2-F1
#
_cell.length_a   1.000
_cell.length_b   1.000
_cell.length_c   1.000
_cell.angle_alpha   90.00
_cell.angle_beta   90.00
_cell.angle_gamma   90.00
#
_symmetry.space_group_name_H-M   'P 1'
#
loop_
_entity.id
_entity.type
_entity.pdbx_description
1 polymer ?
#
loop_
_entity_poly.entity_id
_entity_poly.type
_entity_poly.pdbx_seq_one_letter_code
_entity_poly.pdbx_strand_id
1 'polypeptide(L)'
;MNTLSARLNNHDSYPIPHADFLRLQHAHSVGVTVLDMLNVIECSGNRHSGPDGDALASVVALLTDQLGKVVSTCESVMLNDMEVSRDN
;
A
#
# COMPACT_ATOMS: atom_id res chain seq x y z
N MET A 1 -23.70 2.87 -11.62
CA MET A 1 -23.45 3.20 -10.20
C MET A 1 -22.92 1.93 -9.52
N ASN A 2 -21.68 1.92 -9.04
CA ASN A 2 -21.02 0.72 -8.51
C ASN A 2 -21.62 0.36 -7.13
N THR A 3 -22.28 -0.79 -7.05
CA THR A 3 -23.05 -1.23 -5.88
C THR A 3 -22.19 -1.70 -4.70
N LEU A 4 -20.88 -1.90 -4.89
CA LEU A 4 -19.95 -2.22 -3.80
C LEU A 4 -19.64 -0.99 -2.95
N SER A 5 -19.41 0.16 -3.58
CA SER A 5 -19.14 1.44 -2.89
C SER A 5 -20.31 1.84 -1.98
N ALA A 6 -21.54 1.59 -2.43
CA ALA A 6 -22.76 1.89 -1.66
C ALA A 6 -22.96 0.99 -0.44
N ARG A 7 -22.43 -0.24 -0.44
CA ARG A 7 -22.50 -1.15 0.72
C ARG A 7 -21.44 -0.83 1.78
N LEU A 8 -20.30 -0.27 1.37
CA LEU A 8 -19.24 0.17 2.28
C LEU A 8 -19.63 1.48 3.01
N ASN A 9 -20.45 2.31 2.37
CA ASN A 9 -20.82 3.65 2.86
C ASN A 9 -21.89 3.66 3.98
N ASN A 10 -22.30 2.50 4.50
CA ASN A 10 -23.33 2.37 5.55
C ASN A 10 -22.74 2.12 6.96
N HIS A 11 -21.46 2.43 7.18
CA HIS A 11 -20.89 2.52 8.54
C HIS A 11 -20.72 3.99 8.89
N ASP A 12 -21.74 4.54 9.56
CA ASP A 12 -21.61 5.77 10.33
C ASP A 12 -20.46 5.59 11.34
N SER A 13 -19.47 6.48 11.24
CA SER A 13 -18.22 6.51 12.02
C SER A 13 -17.26 5.34 11.73
N TYR A 14 -16.41 5.51 10.72
CA TYR A 14 -15.23 4.67 10.53
C TYR A 14 -13.99 5.48 10.95
N PRO A 15 -13.61 5.50 12.24
CA PRO A 15 -12.23 5.82 12.59
C PRO A 15 -11.38 4.82 11.82
N ILE A 16 -10.34 5.27 11.10
CA ILE A 16 -9.51 4.42 10.23
C ILE A 16 -9.26 3.09 10.96
N PRO A 17 -9.90 1.97 10.57
CA PRO A 17 -9.83 0.78 11.36
C PRO A 17 -8.39 0.33 11.27
N HIS A 18 -7.78 0.02 12.38
CA HIS A 18 -6.42 -0.52 12.41
C HIS A 18 -6.22 -1.64 11.37
N ALA A 19 -7.29 -2.38 11.01
CA ALA A 19 -7.29 -3.39 9.96
C ALA A 19 -7.02 -2.88 8.53
N ASP A 20 -7.54 -1.72 8.12
CA ASP A 20 -7.30 -1.18 6.77
C ASP A 20 -5.92 -0.55 6.67
N PHE A 21 -5.45 0.08 7.74
CA PHE A 21 -4.05 0.49 7.87
C PHE A 21 -3.10 -0.71 7.78
N LEU A 22 -3.39 -1.80 8.48
CA LEU A 22 -2.58 -3.02 8.43
C LEU A 22 -2.57 -3.66 7.03
N ARG A 23 -3.71 -3.62 6.32
CA ARG A 23 -3.81 -4.07 4.92
C ARG A 23 -2.97 -3.20 3.98
N LEU A 24 -2.99 -1.88 4.15
CA LEU A 24 -2.18 -0.94 3.38
C LEU A 24 -0.68 -1.14 3.65
N GLN A 25 -0.30 -1.30 4.91
CA GLN A 25 1.07 -1.58 5.32
C GLN A 25 1.58 -2.91 4.75
N HIS A 26 0.74 -3.95 4.81
CA HIS A 26 1.05 -5.25 4.22
C HIS A 26 1.20 -5.14 2.69
N ALA A 27 0.31 -4.43 2.01
CA ALA A 27 0.40 -4.22 0.56
C ALA A 27 1.68 -3.47 0.15
N HIS A 28 2.09 -2.47 0.93
CA HIS A 28 3.36 -1.76 0.73
C HIS A 28 4.56 -2.72 0.91
N SER A 29 4.60 -3.49 1.99
CA SER A 29 5.68 -4.46 2.27
C SER A 29 5.80 -5.55 1.20
N VAL A 30 4.67 -6.08 0.73
CA VAL A 30 4.63 -7.03 -0.39
C VAL A 30 5.16 -6.38 -1.68
N GLY A 31 4.78 -5.14 -1.96
CA GLY A 31 5.29 -4.40 -3.12
C GLY A 31 6.81 -4.29 -3.14
N VAL A 32 7.42 -3.90 -2.00
CA VAL A 32 8.88 -3.85 -1.84
C VAL A 32 9.52 -5.22 -2.06
N THR A 33 8.94 -6.27 -1.48
CA THR A 33 9.43 -7.65 -1.63
C THR A 33 9.40 -8.12 -3.09
N VAL A 34 8.35 -7.75 -3.85
CA VAL A 34 8.25 -8.08 -5.28
C VAL A 34 9.31 -7.33 -6.09
N LEU A 35 9.57 -6.06 -5.80
CA LEU A 35 10.66 -5.31 -6.43
C LEU A 35 12.02 -5.97 -6.19
N ASP A 36 12.29 -6.41 -4.96
CA ASP A 36 13.53 -7.13 -4.64
C ASP A 36 13.63 -8.45 -5.41
N MET A 37 12.54 -9.22 -5.53
CA MET A 37 12.52 -10.44 -6.33
C MET A 37 12.76 -10.17 -7.82
N LEU A 38 12.15 -9.12 -8.38
CA LEU A 38 12.38 -8.72 -9.78
C LEU A 38 13.84 -8.35 -10.01
N ASN A 39 14.45 -7.61 -9.07
CA ASN A 39 15.87 -7.25 -9.12
C ASN A 39 16.79 -8.48 -9.03
N VAL A 40 16.47 -9.45 -8.17
CA VAL A 40 17.21 -10.72 -8.08
C VAL A 40 17.11 -11.50 -9.40
N ILE A 41 15.93 -11.53 -10.03
CA ILE A 41 15.74 -12.20 -11.32
C ILE A 41 16.56 -11.51 -12.41
N GLU A 42 16.55 -10.18 -12.47
CA GLU A 42 17.36 -9.39 -13.40
C GLU A 42 18.86 -9.65 -13.21
N CYS A 43 19.34 -9.60 -11.96
CA CYS A 43 20.75 -9.84 -11.60
C CYS A 43 21.20 -11.29 -11.82
N SER A 44 20.29 -12.27 -11.73
CA SER A 44 20.59 -13.69 -11.94
C SER A 44 20.91 -14.04 -13.40
N GLY A 45 20.79 -13.08 -14.32
CA GLY A 45 21.06 -13.29 -15.75
C GLY A 45 20.04 -14.19 -16.44
N ASN A 46 19.00 -14.65 -15.72
CA ASN A 46 17.86 -15.38 -16.26
C ASN A 46 16.93 -14.39 -16.97
N ARG A 47 17.45 -13.74 -18.02
CA ARG A 47 16.67 -12.89 -18.91
C ARG A 47 15.68 -13.81 -19.63
N HIS A 48 14.53 -14.04 -19.00
CA HIS A 48 13.35 -14.41 -19.75
C HIS A 48 13.14 -13.25 -20.73
N SER A 49 13.41 -13.53 -22.00
CA SER A 49 13.32 -12.60 -23.11
C SER A 49 11.86 -12.21 -23.35
N GLY A 50 11.32 -11.40 -22.45
CA GLY A 50 10.00 -10.80 -22.53
C GLY A 50 10.13 -9.30 -22.33
N PRO A 51 9.56 -8.45 -23.20
CA PRO A 51 9.70 -6.99 -23.14
C PRO A 51 9.05 -6.33 -21.90
N ASP A 52 8.46 -7.09 -20.99
CA ASP A 52 7.55 -6.56 -19.97
C ASP A 52 8.11 -6.59 -18.53
N GLY A 53 9.30 -7.15 -18.29
CA GLY A 53 9.89 -7.25 -16.95
C GLY A 53 10.18 -5.87 -16.34
N ASP A 54 10.84 -5.00 -17.09
CA ASP A 54 11.19 -3.64 -16.67
C ASP A 54 9.94 -2.76 -16.52
N ALA A 55 8.96 -2.94 -17.41
CA ALA A 55 7.68 -2.24 -17.34
C ALA A 55 6.89 -2.64 -16.09
N LEU A 56 6.87 -3.93 -15.76
CA LEU A 56 6.24 -4.45 -14.54
C LEU A 56 6.95 -3.92 -13.30
N ALA A 57 8.28 -3.96 -13.25
CA ALA A 57 9.07 -3.41 -12.14
C ALA A 57 8.76 -1.92 -11.91
N SER A 58 8.67 -1.13 -13.00
CA SER A 58 8.31 0.29 -12.93
C SER A 58 6.89 0.52 -12.37
N VAL A 59 5.90 -0.25 -12.81
CA VAL A 59 4.53 -0.15 -12.29
C VAL A 59 4.47 -0.55 -10.82
N VAL A 60 5.14 -1.62 -10.43
CA VAL A 60 5.20 -2.08 -9.03
C VAL A 60 5.91 -1.04 -8.15
N ALA A 61 6.99 -0.41 -8.64
CA ALA A 61 7.65 0.69 -7.95
C ALA A 61 6.70 1.86 -7.68
N LEU A 62 6.00 2.33 -8.72
CA LEU A 62 5.05 3.44 -8.61
C LEU A 62 3.87 3.13 -7.68
N LEU A 63 3.37 1.89 -7.72
CA LEU A 63 2.29 1.46 -6.83
C LEU A 63 2.77 1.40 -5.38
N THR A 64 3.97 0.85 -5.15
CA THR A 64 4.56 0.70 -3.83
C THR A 64 4.87 2.05 -3.19
N ASP A 65 5.39 3.01 -3.95
CA ASP A 65 5.62 4.40 -3.51
C ASP A 65 4.31 5.09 -3.10
N GLN A 66 3.27 4.97 -3.92
CA GLN A 66 1.95 5.55 -3.60
C GLN A 66 1.34 4.92 -2.34
N LEU A 67 1.43 3.60 -2.19
CA LEU A 67 0.99 2.91 -0.97
C LEU A 67 1.77 3.39 0.26
N GLY A 68 3.09 3.60 0.15
CA GLY A 68 3.92 4.10 1.24
C GLY A 68 3.49 5.48 1.73
N LYS A 69 3.15 6.39 0.81
CA LYS A 69 2.64 7.73 1.13
C LYS A 69 1.29 7.68 1.84
N VAL A 70 0.40 6.79 1.40
CA VAL A 70 -0.91 6.58 2.06
C VAL A 70 -0.71 6.03 3.47
N VAL A 71 0.15 5.02 3.64
CA VAL A 71 0.48 4.46 4.96
C VAL A 71 1.05 5.54 5.88
N SER A 72 2.03 6.32 5.45
CA SER A 72 2.62 7.40 6.26
C SER A 72 1.59 8.46 6.66
N THR A 73 0.68 8.82 5.76
CA THR A 73 -0.41 9.75 6.04
C THR A 73 -1.38 9.17 7.07
N CYS A 74 -1.80 7.91 6.90
CA CYS A 74 -2.67 7.23 7.85
C CYS A 74 -2.01 7.11 9.23
N GLU A 75 -0.74 6.75 9.31
CA GLU A 75 0.01 6.66 10.57
C GLU A 75 0.05 8.03 11.28
N SER A 76 0.36 9.10 10.55
CA SER A 76 0.38 10.47 11.10
C SER A 76 -0.98 10.91 11.64
N VAL A 77 -2.07 10.59 10.92
CA VAL A 77 -3.44 10.90 11.37
C VAL A 77 -3.77 10.10 12.64
N MET A 78 -3.43 8.81 12.69
CA MET A 78 -3.69 7.96 13.85
C MET A 78 -2.90 8.38 15.10
N LEU A 79 -1.66 8.85 14.93
CA LEU A 79 -0.84 9.39 16.02
C LEU A 79 -1.38 10.72 16.54
N ASN A 80 -1.76 11.65 15.65
CA ASN A 80 -2.36 12.93 16.04
C ASN A 80 -3.69 12.76 16.78
N ASP A 81 -4.52 11.80 16.37
CA ASP A 81 -5.81 11.52 17.04
C ASP A 81 -5.58 11.00 18.48
N MET A 82 -4.48 10.27 18.71
CA MET A 82 -4.05 9.80 20.03
C MET A 82 -3.51 10.93 20.93
N GLU A 83 -2.82 11.93 20.38
CA GLU A 83 -2.36 13.11 21.13
C GLU A 83 -3.54 14.00 21.56
N VAL A 84 -4.49 14.26 20.65
CA VAL A 84 -5.69 15.07 20.96
C VAL A 84 -6.56 14.42 22.04
N SER A 85 -6.60 13.09 22.12
CA SER A 85 -7.31 12.35 23.18
C SER A 85 -6.61 12.35 24.54
N ARG A 86 -5.32 12.71 24.63
CA ARG A 86 -4.56 12.75 25.90
C ARG A 86 -4.62 14.09 26.62
N ASP A 87 -5.00 15.16 25.93
CA ASP A 87 -5.07 16.53 26.46
C ASP A 87 -6.48 16.95 26.91
N ASN A 88 -7.45 16.02 26.94
CA ASN A 88 -8.83 16.23 27.40
C ASN A 88 -9.23 15.23 28.49
#